data_AF-A0A8S8XSA6-F1
#
_entry.id   AF-A0A8S8XSA6-F1
#
_cell.length_a   1.000
_cell.length_b   1.000
_cell.length_c   1.000
_cell.angle_alpha   90.00
_cell.angle_beta   90.00
_cell.angle_gamma   90.00
#
_symmetry.space_group_name_H-M   'P 1'
#
loop_
_entity.id
_entity.type
_entity.pdbx_description
1 polymer ?
#
loop_
_entity_poly.entity_id
_entity_poly.type
_entity_poly.pdbx_seq_one_letter_code
_entity_poly.pdbx_strand_id
1 'polypeptide(L)' 'MPPHIHSAYVAEVDVDVGIWGLVKCTNVWAAHDCGKALNPLAVKGQITGSCHMGLGVRLSEKKRSMEKGRTSAEC' A
#
# COMPACT_ATOMS: atom_id res chain seq x y z
N MET A 1 12.30 25.80 -11.38
CA MET A 1 12.59 24.36 -11.16
C MET A 1 11.29 23.71 -10.73
N PRO A 2 10.83 22.59 -11.33
CA PRO A 2 9.62 21.92 -10.89
C PRO A 2 9.80 21.36 -9.46
N PRO A 3 8.74 21.38 -8.63
CA PRO A 3 8.81 20.79 -7.29
C PRO A 3 9.00 19.27 -7.41
N HIS A 4 10.00 18.74 -6.71
CA HIS A 4 10.22 17.31 -6.56
C HIS A 4 9.55 16.85 -5.26
N ILE A 5 8.69 15.84 -5.37
CA ILE A 5 8.01 15.23 -4.21
C ILE A 5 8.73 13.92 -3.92
N HIS A 6 9.15 13.74 -2.67
CA HIS A 6 9.84 12.53 -2.23
C HIS A 6 9.01 11.83 -1.16
N SER A 7 9.09 10.50 -1.12
CA SER A 7 8.40 9.72 -0.10
C SER A 7 9.20 8.48 0.26
N ALA A 8 9.17 8.12 1.54
CA ALA A 8 9.79 6.92 2.07
C ALA A 8 8.79 6.16 2.92
N TYR A 9 8.81 4.84 2.82
CA TYR A 9 7.90 3.95 3.55
C TYR A 9 8.68 2.82 4.21
N VAL A 10 8.28 2.47 5.42
CA VAL A 10 8.79 1.31 6.16
C VAL A 10 7.58 0.54 6.67
N ALA A 11 7.57 -0.78 6.44
CA ALA A 11 6.55 -1.67 6.96
C ALA A 11 7.21 -2.72 7.85
N GLU A 12 6.72 -2.83 9.08
CA GLU A 12 7.03 -3.95 9.96
C GLU A 12 6.01 -5.05 9.71
N VAL A 13 6.50 -6.29 9.61
CA VAL A 13 5.67 -7.45 9.31
C VAL A 13 6.07 -8.64 10.17
N ASP A 14 5.07 -9.36 10.66
CA ASP A 14 5.22 -10.69 11.22
C ASP A 14 4.96 -11.71 10.13
N VAL A 15 5.83 -12.73 10.05
CA VAL A 15 5.73 -13.81 9.08
C VAL A 15 5.57 -15.12 9.83
N ASP A 16 4.47 -15.84 9.58
CA ASP A 16 4.30 -17.21 10.02
C ASP A 16 5.10 -18.14 9.10
N VAL A 17 6.16 -18.74 9.67
CA VAL A 17 7.08 -19.65 8.95
C VAL A 17 6.54 -21.07 8.77
N GLY A 18 5.29 -21.35 9.18
CA GLY A 18 4.59 -22.59 8.88
C GLY A 18 4.31 -22.79 7.38
N ILE A 19 3.59 -23.87 7.03
CA ILE A 19 3.37 -24.30 5.63
C ILE A 19 2.63 -23.23 4.79
N TRP A 20 1.94 -22.29 5.42
CA TRP A 20 1.08 -21.30 4.77
C TRP A 20 1.72 -19.92 4.54
N GLY A 21 2.87 -19.62 5.16
CA GLY A 21 3.63 -18.37 4.87
C GLY A 21 2.84 -17.07 5.08
N LEU A 22 1.91 -17.04 6.03
CA LEU A 22 1.03 -15.87 6.23
C LEU A 22 1.83 -14.67 6.71
N VAL A 23 1.63 -13.51 6.08
CA VAL A 23 2.31 -12.26 6.41
C VAL A 23 1.30 -11.26 6.96
N LYS A 24 1.55 -10.75 8.16
CA LYS A 24 0.75 -9.70 8.80
C LYS A 24 1.59 -8.44 8.94
N CYS A 25 1.14 -7.34 8.35
CA CYS A 25 1.74 -6.03 8.63
C CYS A 25 1.27 -5.51 9.97
N THR A 26 2.21 -5.24 10.88
CA THR A 26 1.93 -4.76 12.24
C THR A 26 1.97 -3.25 12.30
N ASN A 27 2.98 -2.63 11.68
CA ASN A 27 3.17 -1.18 11.66
C ASN A 27 3.61 -0.68 10.28
N VAL A 28 3.23 0.56 9.95
CA VAL A 28 3.70 1.27 8.77
C VAL A 28 4.07 2.70 9.14
N TRP A 29 5.26 3.13 8.71
CA TRP A 29 5.70 4.51 8.76
C TRP A 29 5.83 5.06 7.35
N ALA A 30 5.25 6.23 7.12
CA ALA A 30 5.30 6.93 5.85
C ALA A 30 5.80 8.36 6.08
N ALA A 31 6.86 8.73 5.38
CA ALA A 31 7.39 10.08 5.34
C ALA A 31 7.18 10.64 3.93
N HIS A 32 6.46 11.75 3.82
CA HIS A 32 6.20 12.43 2.54
C HIS A 32 6.69 13.87 2.62
N ASP A 33 7.58 14.24 1.71
CA ASP A 33 7.93 15.62 1.45
C ASP A 33 7.03 16.15 0.33
N CYS A 34 6.02 16.93 0.72
CA CYS A 34 5.06 17.57 -0.17
C CYS A 34 5.26 19.10 -0.25
N GLY A 35 6.37 19.62 0.26
CA GLY A 35 6.55 21.06 0.47
C GLY A 35 5.50 21.63 1.44
N LYS A 36 5.02 22.85 1.15
CA LYS A 36 4.02 23.50 2.03
C LYS A 36 2.63 22.93 1.77
N ALA A 37 2.13 22.10 2.70
CA ALA A 37 0.77 21.57 2.64
C ALA A 37 -0.27 22.70 2.74
N LEU A 38 -1.14 22.80 1.72
CA LEU A 38 -2.28 23.73 1.72
C LEU A 38 -3.33 23.29 2.76
N ASN A 39 -3.56 21.98 2.86
CA ASN A 39 -4.47 21.37 3.81
C ASN A 39 -3.78 20.17 4.48
N PRO A 40 -3.16 20.36 5.66
CA PRO A 40 -2.42 19.30 6.36
C PRO A 40 -3.28 18.07 6.70
N LEU A 41 -4.57 18.27 7.00
CA LEU A 41 -5.49 17.16 7.32
C LEU A 41 -5.77 16.31 6.09
N ALA A 42 -6.01 16.94 4.95
CA ALA A 42 -6.22 16.22 3.69
C ALA A 42 -4.96 15.44 3.28
N VAL A 43 -3.78 16.05 3.39
CA VAL A 43 -2.50 15.39 3.10
C VAL A 43 -2.31 14.16 3.99
N LYS A 44 -2.57 14.28 5.30
CA LYS A 44 -2.52 13.13 6.21
C LYS A 44 -3.50 12.03 5.81
N GLY A 45 -4.71 12.39 5.40
CA GLY A 45 -5.70 11.44 4.88
C GLY A 45 -5.22 10.71 3.63
N GLN A 46 -4.58 11.41 2.69
CA GLN A 46 -4.04 10.82 1.48
C GLN A 46 -2.88 9.84 1.76
N ILE A 47 -1.97 10.19 2.67
CA ILE A 47 -0.86 9.31 3.07
C ILE A 47 -1.38 8.03 3.72
N THR A 48 -2.36 8.13 4.63
CA THR A 48 -2.96 6.96 5.27
C THR A 48 -3.72 6.10 4.25
N GLY A 49 -4.49 6.74 3.37
CA GLY A 49 -5.23 6.05 2.31
C GLY A 49 -4.33 5.33 1.31
N SER A 50 -3.20 5.94 0.92
CA SER A 50 -2.22 5.31 0.02
C SER A 50 -1.57 4.09 0.67
N CYS A 51 -1.21 4.18 1.95
CA CYS A 51 -0.66 3.04 2.69
C CYS A 51 -1.66 1.88 2.76
N HIS A 52 -2.91 2.18 3.10
CA HIS A 52 -3.96 1.16 3.21
C HIS A 52 -4.21 0.47 1.86
N MET A 53 -4.35 1.25 0.79
CA MET A 53 -4.53 0.72 -0.55
C MET A 53 -3.34 -0.12 -1.00
N GLY A 54 -2.11 0.36 -0.80
CA GLY A 54 -0.90 -0.37 -1.16
C GLY A 54 -0.77 -1.71 -0.42
N LEU A 55 -1.08 -1.74 0.88
CA LEU A 55 -1.09 -2.96 1.67
C LEU A 55 -2.18 -3.94 1.21
N GLY A 56 -3.40 -3.46 0.96
CA GLY A 56 -4.51 -4.29 0.47
C GLY A 56 -4.18 -4.97 -0.85
N VAL A 57 -3.67 -4.20 -1.82
CA VAL A 57 -3.24 -4.71 -3.13
C VAL A 57 -2.12 -5.75 -2.97
N ARG A 58 -1.19 -5.53 -2.04
CA ARG A 58 -0.01 -6.39 -1.92
C ARG A 58 -0.24 -7.66 -1.11
N LEU A 59 -1.04 -7.59 -0.05
CA LEU A 59 -1.23 -8.69 0.92
C LEU A 59 -2.51 -9.49 0.66
N SER A 60 -3.55 -8.86 0.11
CA SER A 60 -4.89 -9.48 0.04
C SER A 60 -5.38 -9.67 -1.38
N GLU A 61 -5.11 -8.73 -2.29
CA GLU A 61 -5.63 -8.83 -3.65
C GLU A 61 -4.84 -9.83 -4.50
N LYS A 62 -5.48 -10.95 -4.82
CA LYS A 62 -4.96 -11.88 -5.83
C LYS A 62 -5.15 -11.26 -7.21
N LYS A 63 -4.09 -10.68 -7.77
CA LYS A 63 -4.09 -10.21 -9.16
C LYS A 63 -4.23 -11.42 -10.09
N ARG A 64 -5.41 -11.60 -10.66
CA ARG A 64 -5.69 -12.65 -11.64
C ARG A 64 -5.22 -12.14 -13.00
N SER A 65 -4.26 -12.82 -13.62
CA SER A 65 -3.85 -12.50 -14.98
C SER A 65 -5.02 -12.73 -15.94
N MET A 66 -5.39 -11.72 -16.71
CA MET A 66 -6.36 -11.87 -17.79
C MET A 66 -5.71 -12.64 -18.94
N GLU A 67 -6.02 -13.93 -19.05
CA GLU A 67 -5.79 -14.64 -20.30
C GLU A 67 -7.09 -14.57 -21.13
N LYS A 68 -7.02 -13.95 -22.31
CA LYS A 68 -8.14 -13.82 -23.27
C LYS A 68 -9.42 -13.13 -22.75
N GLY A 69 -9.28 -12.03 -22.00
CA GLY A 69 -10.39 -11.09 -21.75
C GLY A 69 -11.55 -11.60 -20.89
N ARG A 70 -11.41 -12.73 -20.17
CA ARG A 70 -12.42 -13.23 -19.22
C ARG A 70 -11.83 -13.33 -17.82
N THR A 71 -12.40 -12.58 -16.88
CA THR A 71 -12.21 -12.81 -15.44
C THR A 71 -13.11 -13.97 -15.02
N SER A 72 -12.57 -15.19 -14.84
CA SER A 72 -13.36 -16.22 -14.13
C SER A 72 -13.56 -15.81 -12.67
N ALA A 73 -14.81 -15.60 -12.30
CA ALA A 73 -15.25 -15.47 -10.93
C ALA A 73 -15.74 -16.85 -10.49
N GLU A 74 -15.00 -17.50 -9.61
CA GLU A 74 -15.50 -18.67 -8.87
C GLU A 74 -15.16 -18.42 -7.40
N CYS A 75 -16.23 -18.38 -6.61
CA CYS A 75 -16.26 -18.14 -5.17
C CYS A 75 -16.03 -19.45 -4.41
#